data_AF-A0A4Y3PK34-F1
#
_entry.id   AF-A0A4Y3PK34-F1
#
_cell.length_a   1.000
_cell.length_b   1.000
_cell.length_c   1.000
_cell.angle_alpha   90.00
_cell.angle_beta   90.00
_cell.angle_gamma   90.00
#
_symmetry.space_group_name_H-M   'P 1'
#
loop_
_entity.id
_entity.type
_entity.pdbx_description
1 polymer ?
#
loop_
_entity_poly.entity_id
_entity_poly.type
_entity_poly.pdbx_seq_one_letter_code
_entity_poly.pdbx_strand_id
1 'polypeptide(L)'
;MNREQLLEISDWVLGKTKHGELVQGFVETVDSLRGIAKVYVVKCDNENTVGKIVTIPLQWLERMSTGTFDDLESLHDLIDLSLLIRDKAWFLELAAKAEAVRDSATEVQTGKARHFSVRNRLGTSAIWEQ
;
A
#
# COMPACT_ATOMS: atom_id res chain seq x y z
N MET A 1 0.69 -13.99 16.21
CA MET A 1 0.59 -13.25 14.93
C MET A 1 0.44 -14.27 13.82
N ASN A 2 -0.73 -14.30 13.17
CA ASN A 2 -1.10 -15.29 12.15
C ASN A 2 -0.19 -15.15 10.92
N ARG A 3 0.66 -16.16 10.66
CA ARG A 3 1.54 -16.26 9.47
C ARG A 3 0.94 -17.18 8.39
N GLU A 4 -0.37 -17.18 8.28
CA GLU A 4 -1.11 -17.91 7.23
C GLU A 4 -1.73 -16.88 6.28
N GLN A 5 -0.92 -15.97 5.74
CA GLN A 5 -1.35 -15.23 4.55
C GLN A 5 -1.09 -16.14 3.37
N LEU A 6 -2.13 -16.86 2.96
CA LEU A 6 -2.11 -17.68 1.76
C LEU A 6 -1.77 -16.77 0.58
N LEU A 7 -0.63 -17.01 -0.06
CA LEU A 7 -0.26 -16.33 -1.30
C LEU A 7 -1.15 -16.87 -2.41
N GLU A 8 -1.73 -15.97 -3.19
CA GLU A 8 -2.55 -16.32 -4.35
C GLU A 8 -1.87 -15.93 -5.66
N ILE A 9 -2.37 -16.49 -6.76
CA ILE A 9 -1.93 -16.11 -8.11
C ILE A 9 -2.20 -14.61 -8.30
N SER A 10 -1.25 -13.89 -8.88
CA SER A 10 -1.24 -12.43 -9.09
C SER A 10 -0.94 -11.58 -7.86
N ASP A 11 -0.70 -12.17 -6.68
CA ASP A 11 -0.24 -11.38 -5.53
C ASP A 11 1.15 -10.78 -5.78
N TRP A 12 1.30 -9.50 -5.43
CA TRP A 12 2.61 -8.86 -5.37
C TRP A 12 3.39 -9.36 -4.16
N VAL A 13 4.64 -9.74 -4.40
CA VAL A 13 5.51 -10.36 -3.41
C VAL A 13 6.92 -9.77 -3.48
N LEU A 14 7.51 -9.64 -2.30
CA LEU A 14 8.94 -9.41 -2.12
C LEU A 14 9.55 -10.73 -1.66
N GLY A 15 10.63 -11.13 -2.29
CA GLY A 15 11.30 -12.38 -1.95
C GLY A 15 12.81 -12.28 -2.04
N LYS A 16 13.46 -13.34 -1.58
CA LYS A 16 14.91 -13.49 -1.66
C LYS A 16 15.28 -14.74 -2.43
N THR A 17 16.19 -14.64 -3.39
CA THR A 17 16.70 -15.83 -4.09
C THR A 17 17.66 -16.63 -3.21
N LYS A 18 18.00 -17.86 -3.65
CA LYS A 18 19.03 -18.69 -3.02
C LYS A 18 20.41 -18.01 -2.99
N HIS A 19 20.68 -17.11 -3.93
CA HIS A 19 21.93 -16.35 -4.00
C HIS A 19 21.91 -15.08 -3.14
N GLY A 20 20.78 -14.81 -2.49
CA GLY A 20 20.60 -13.69 -1.59
C GLY A 20 20.14 -12.40 -2.26
N GLU A 21 19.77 -12.44 -3.53
CA GLU A 21 19.27 -11.29 -4.28
C GLU A 21 17.85 -10.96 -3.82
N LEU A 22 17.54 -9.67 -3.69
CA LEU A 22 16.17 -9.22 -3.45
C LEU A 22 15.41 -9.15 -4.77
N VAL A 23 14.21 -9.73 -4.75
CA VAL A 23 13.37 -9.88 -5.92
C VAL A 23 11.99 -9.34 -5.60
N GLN A 24 11.49 -8.48 -6.48
CA GLN A 24 10.14 -7.96 -6.44
C GLN A 24 9.40 -8.43 -7.69
N GLY A 25 8.19 -8.95 -7.50
CA GLY A 25 7.41 -9.51 -8.59
C GLY A 25 6.00 -9.87 -8.19
N PHE A 26 5.33 -10.60 -9.07
CA PHE A 26 4.01 -11.16 -8.79
C PHE A 26 4.03 -12.68 -8.91
N VAL A 27 3.18 -13.33 -8.13
CA VAL A 27 3.06 -14.79 -8.10
C VAL A 27 2.38 -15.28 -9.36
N GLU A 28 3.07 -16.11 -10.15
CA GLU A 28 2.48 -16.76 -11.32
C GLU A 28 1.77 -18.05 -10.93
N THR A 29 2.41 -18.86 -10.08
CA THR A 29 1.81 -20.12 -9.59
C THR A 29 2.29 -20.41 -8.17
N VAL A 30 1.42 -21.01 -7.36
CA VAL A 30 1.76 -21.51 -6.02
C VAL A 30 1.66 -23.02 -6.01
N ASP A 31 2.71 -23.69 -5.54
CA ASP A 31 2.71 -25.12 -5.25
C ASP A 31 2.84 -25.30 -3.74
N SER A 32 1.68 -25.35 -3.07
CA SER A 32 1.59 -25.52 -1.62
C SER A 32 2.07 -26.90 -1.15
N LEU A 33 1.96 -27.93 -1.99
CA LEU A 33 2.43 -29.28 -1.68
C LEU A 33 3.95 -29.33 -1.55
N ARG A 34 4.65 -28.58 -2.41
CA ARG A 34 6.12 -28.50 -2.43
C ARG A 34 6.66 -27.31 -1.64
N GLY A 35 5.79 -26.42 -1.15
CA GLY A 35 6.18 -25.24 -0.37
C GLY A 35 6.93 -24.18 -1.18
N ILE A 36 6.65 -24.07 -2.48
CA ILE A 36 7.33 -23.15 -3.40
C ILE A 36 6.31 -22.32 -4.19
N ALA A 37 6.71 -21.13 -4.62
CA ALA A 37 5.98 -20.36 -5.61
C ALA A 37 6.90 -20.00 -6.78
N LYS A 38 6.30 -19.89 -7.97
CA LYS A 38 6.92 -19.27 -9.13
C LYS A 38 6.51 -17.81 -9.16
N VAL A 39 7.51 -16.94 -9.23
CA VAL A 39 7.34 -15.50 -9.21
C VAL A 39 7.91 -14.93 -10.50
N TYR A 40 7.10 -14.14 -11.20
CA TYR A 40 7.57 -13.35 -12.32
C TYR A 40 8.26 -12.10 -11.82
N VAL A 41 9.53 -11.93 -12.18
CA VAL A 41 10.37 -10.86 -11.63
C VAL A 41 10.17 -9.56 -12.40
N VAL A 42 9.71 -8.53 -11.69
CA VAL A 42 9.54 -7.17 -12.22
C VAL A 42 10.75 -6.31 -11.89
N LYS A 43 11.35 -6.49 -10.71
CA LYS A 43 12.56 -5.78 -10.29
C LYS A 43 13.44 -6.72 -9.47
N CYS A 44 14.74 -6.67 -9.67
CA CYS A 44 15.72 -7.46 -8.93
C CYS A 44 17.03 -6.68 -8.88
N ASP A 45 17.79 -6.85 -7.79
CA ASP A 45 19.13 -6.27 -7.66
C ASP A 45 20.11 -6.85 -8.71
N ASN A 46 19.84 -8.06 -9.20
CA ASN A 46 20.51 -8.62 -10.36
C ASN A 46 19.66 -8.41 -11.62
N GLU A 47 20.09 -7.49 -12.46
CA GLU A 47 19.40 -7.11 -13.70
C GLU A 47 19.19 -8.30 -14.66
N ASN A 48 20.07 -9.30 -14.62
CA ASN A 48 19.93 -10.50 -15.47
C ASN A 48 18.71 -11.36 -15.12
N THR A 49 18.10 -11.16 -13.95
CA THR A 49 16.99 -11.96 -13.44
C THR A 49 15.64 -11.28 -13.71
N VAL A 50 15.63 -10.00 -14.10
CA VAL A 50 14.41 -9.26 -14.44
C VAL A 50 13.74 -9.86 -15.68
N GLY A 51 12.41 -9.97 -15.66
CA GLY A 51 11.60 -10.55 -16.74
C GLY A 51 11.62 -12.08 -16.82
N LYS A 52 12.25 -12.76 -15.84
CA LYS A 52 12.28 -14.22 -15.75
C LYS A 52 11.35 -14.71 -14.65
N ILE A 53 10.98 -15.99 -14.73
CA ILE A 53 10.25 -16.68 -13.69
C ILE A 53 11.26 -17.37 -12.77
N VAL A 54 11.18 -17.07 -11.47
CA VAL A 54 12.06 -17.65 -10.45
C VAL A 54 11.24 -18.45 -9.45
N THR A 55 11.74 -19.64 -9.13
CA THR A 55 11.14 -20.50 -8.09
C THR A 55 11.72 -20.13 -6.73
N ILE A 56 10.87 -19.65 -5.82
CA ILE A 56 11.24 -19.20 -4.48
C ILE A 56 10.44 -20.01 -3.44
N PRO A 57 11.08 -20.50 -2.36
CA PRO A 57 10.35 -21.12 -1.23
C PRO A 57 9.34 -20.15 -0.62
N LEU A 58 8.14 -20.62 -0.28
CA LEU A 58 7.07 -19.79 0.30
C LEU A 58 7.52 -19.06 1.57
N GLN A 59 8.36 -19.71 2.39
CA GLN A 59 8.95 -19.12 3.60
C GLN A 59 9.86 -17.90 3.36
N TRP A 60 10.31 -17.67 2.13
CA TRP A 60 11.16 -16.53 1.75
C TRP A 60 10.39 -15.48 0.94
N LEU A 61 9.07 -15.64 0.82
CA LEU A 61 8.19 -14.71 0.16
C LEU A 61 7.37 -13.99 1.22
N GLU A 62 7.34 -12.67 1.10
CA GLU A 62 6.48 -11.80 1.87
C GLU A 62 5.51 -11.13 0.90
N ARG A 63 4.20 -11.21 1.20
CA ARG A 63 3.19 -10.47 0.44
C ARG A 63 3.45 -9.00 0.62
N MET A 64 3.58 -8.27 -0.48
CA MET A 64 3.69 -6.83 -0.43
C MET A 64 2.34 -6.27 -0.03
N SER A 65 2.31 -5.39 0.97
CA SER A 65 1.14 -4.55 1.14
C SER A 65 1.04 -3.68 -0.10
N THR A 66 0.01 -3.89 -0.91
CA THR A 66 -0.40 -2.88 -1.88
C THR A 66 -0.74 -1.65 -1.06
N GLY A 67 0.15 -0.66 -1.05
CA GLY A 67 -0.16 0.64 -0.47
C GLY A 67 -1.45 1.13 -1.11
N THR A 68 -2.37 1.63 -0.32
CA THR A 68 -3.51 2.34 -0.90
C THR A 68 -2.99 3.65 -1.49
N PHE A 69 -3.31 3.91 -2.75
CA PHE A 69 -3.10 5.20 -3.40
C PHE A 69 -4.18 6.18 -2.89
N ASP A 70 -4.09 6.51 -1.60
CA ASP A 70 -5.07 7.36 -0.90
C ASP A 70 -4.70 8.85 -0.98
N ASP A 71 -3.54 9.20 -1.54
CA ASP A 71 -3.17 10.58 -1.80
C ASP A 71 -3.82 11.09 -3.09
N LEU A 72 -4.32 12.33 -3.04
CA LEU A 72 -5.02 12.96 -4.17
C LEU A 72 -4.13 13.11 -5.41
N GLU A 73 -2.81 13.27 -5.23
CA GLU A 73 -1.87 13.44 -6.34
C GLU A 73 -1.72 12.14 -7.15
N SER A 74 -1.42 11.02 -6.49
CA SER A 74 -1.35 9.69 -7.14
C SER A 74 -2.69 9.31 -7.77
N LEU A 75 -3.81 9.70 -7.15
CA LEU A 75 -5.12 9.40 -7.68
C LEU A 75 -5.43 10.21 -8.95
N HIS A 76 -4.99 11.47 -9.05
CA HIS A 76 -5.07 12.24 -10.28
C HIS A 76 -4.20 11.64 -11.39
N ASP A 77 -2.98 11.21 -11.08
CA ASP A 77 -2.11 10.54 -12.07
C ASP A 77 -2.78 9.28 -12.64
N LEU A 78 -3.42 8.49 -11.77
CA LEU A 78 -4.18 7.29 -12.18
C LEU A 78 -5.42 7.66 -13.02
N ILE A 79 -6.10 8.77 -12.70
CA ILE A 79 -7.22 9.28 -13.48
C ILE A 79 -6.76 9.63 -14.90
N ASP A 80 -5.64 10.35 -15.03
CA ASP A 80 -5.10 10.72 -16.35
C ASP A 80 -4.71 9.47 -17.16
N LEU A 81 -4.14 8.45 -16.52
CA LEU A 81 -3.87 7.16 -17.16
C LEU A 81 -5.15 6.47 -17.63
N SER A 82 -6.22 6.49 -16.83
CA SER A 82 -7.51 5.89 -17.21
C SER A 82 -8.13 6.55 -18.44
N LEU A 83 -7.99 7.88 -18.55
CA LEU A 83 -8.43 8.66 -19.70
C LEU A 83 -7.60 8.33 -20.94
N LEU A 84 -6.28 8.15 -20.79
CA LEU A 84 -5.37 7.78 -21.87
C LEU A 84 -5.74 6.43 -22.49
N ILE A 85 -6.04 5.42 -21.66
CA ILE A 85 -6.44 4.07 -22.11
C ILE A 85 -7.94 3.97 -22.46
N ARG A 86 -8.71 5.04 -22.22
CA ARG A 86 -10.17 5.13 -22.45
C ARG A 86 -10.99 4.13 -21.63
N ASP A 87 -10.52 3.78 -20.43
CA ASP A 87 -11.28 2.92 -19.52
C ASP A 87 -12.23 3.75 -18.66
N LYS A 88 -13.49 3.82 -19.11
CA LYS A 88 -14.53 4.58 -18.41
C LYS A 88 -14.89 3.97 -17.04
N ALA A 89 -14.88 2.65 -16.90
CA ALA A 89 -15.26 2.02 -15.65
C ALA A 89 -14.21 2.34 -14.57
N TRP A 90 -12.95 2.17 -14.92
CA TRP A 90 -11.83 2.49 -14.05
C TRP A 90 -11.76 3.99 -13.70
N PHE A 91 -12.01 4.89 -14.67
CA PHE A 91 -12.10 6.33 -14.42
C PHE A 91 -13.16 6.67 -13.36
N LEU A 92 -14.37 6.10 -13.48
CA LEU A 92 -15.47 6.39 -12.54
C LEU A 92 -15.14 5.92 -11.12
N GLU A 93 -14.48 4.77 -10.98
CA GLU A 93 -14.03 4.27 -9.68
C GLU A 93 -12.99 5.19 -9.04
N LEU A 94 -11.99 5.63 -9.81
CA LEU A 94 -10.93 6.53 -9.32
C LEU A 94 -11.48 7.91 -8.99
N ALA A 95 -12.37 8.46 -9.82
CA ALA A 95 -13.03 9.73 -9.57
C ALA A 95 -13.85 9.67 -8.28
N ALA A 96 -14.66 8.61 -8.08
CA ALA A 96 -15.43 8.45 -6.85
C ALA A 96 -14.53 8.37 -5.60
N LYS A 97 -13.38 7.70 -5.70
CA LYS A 97 -12.38 7.68 -4.62
C LYS A 97 -11.80 9.07 -4.34
N ALA A 98 -11.54 9.88 -5.38
CA ALA A 98 -10.96 11.21 -5.24
C ALA A 98 -11.92 12.17 -4.51
N GLU A 99 -13.21 12.07 -4.82
CA GLU A 99 -14.27 12.77 -4.12
C GLU A 99 -14.28 12.39 -2.63
N ALA A 100 -14.26 11.09 -2.32
CA ALA A 100 -14.28 10.59 -0.94
C ALA A 100 -13.06 11.05 -0.11
N VAL A 101 -11.85 11.03 -0.69
CA VAL A 101 -10.64 11.53 -0.03
C VAL A 101 -10.77 13.03 0.26
N ARG A 102 -11.29 13.82 -0.68
CA ARG A 102 -11.49 15.26 -0.51
C ARG A 102 -12.52 15.59 0.57
N ASP A 103 -13.61 14.83 0.65
CA ASP A 103 -14.64 15.01 1.68
C ASP A 103 -14.08 14.67 3.08
N SER A 104 -13.28 13.61 3.19
CA SER A 104 -12.62 13.21 4.43
C SER A 104 -11.62 14.27 4.95
N ALA A 105 -10.93 14.98 4.06
CA ALA A 105 -10.05 16.09 4.42
C ALA A 105 -10.82 17.34 4.94
N THR A 106 -12.10 17.47 4.56
CA THR A 106 -12.96 18.61 4.94
C THR A 106 -13.60 18.38 6.31
N GLU A 107 -14.00 17.14 6.63
CA GLU A 107 -14.64 16.80 7.91
C GLU A 107 -13.68 16.87 9.12
N VAL A 108 -12.38 16.63 8.91
CA VAL A 108 -11.36 16.78 9.96
C VAL A 108 -11.23 18.23 10.45
N GLN A 109 -11.65 19.21 9.64
CA GLN A 109 -11.57 20.64 9.97
C GLN A 109 -12.81 21.17 10.70
N THR A 110 -13.99 20.56 10.53
CA THR A 110 -15.24 21.04 11.15
C THR A 110 -15.56 20.38 12.50
N GLY A 111 -14.95 19.23 12.82
CA GLY A 111 -15.22 18.45 14.04
C GLY A 111 -14.31 18.66 15.25
N LYS A 112 -13.35 19.59 15.22
CA LYS A 112 -12.45 19.87 16.36
C LYS A 112 -12.43 21.34 16.78
N ALA A 113 -13.59 21.85 17.21
CA ALA A 113 -13.60 22.73 18.37
C ALA A 113 -13.34 21.89 19.65
N ARG A 114 -12.19 21.19 19.70
CA ARG A 114 -11.72 20.60 20.95
C ARG A 114 -11.25 21.77 21.80
N HIS A 115 -12.01 22.04 22.85
CA HIS A 115 -11.63 22.92 23.96
C HIS A 115 -10.18 22.58 24.38
N PHE A 116 -9.20 23.33 23.87
CA PHE A 116 -7.84 23.23 24.35
C PHE A 116 -7.81 23.90 25.72
N SER A 117 -8.05 23.11 26.77
CA SER A 117 -7.63 23.51 28.10
C SER A 117 -6.10 23.52 28.10
N VAL A 118 -5.52 24.70 27.93
CA VAL A 118 -4.08 24.93 28.11
C VAL A 118 -3.76 24.69 29.58
N ARG A 119 -3.50 23.44 29.97
CA ARG A 119 -2.82 23.13 31.22
C ARG A 119 -1.32 23.26 30.96
N ASN A 120 -0.79 24.44 31.29
CA ASN A 120 0.63 24.71 31.22
C ASN A 120 1.38 23.86 32.27
N ARG A 121 2.57 23.35 31.94
CA ARG A 121 3.36 22.38 32.74
C ARG A 121 4.10 23.00 33.94
N LEU A 122 3.72 24.21 34.35
CA LEU A 122 4.29 24.91 35.50
C LEU A 122 3.28 25.18 36.62
N GLY A 123 2.06 24.65 36.51
CA GLY A 123 1.10 24.58 37.63
C GLY A 123 0.93 25.91 38.40
N THR A 124 0.19 26.86 37.84
CA THR A 124 -0.34 28.07 38.51
C THR A 124 -1.11 28.85 37.45
N SER A 125 -2.25 29.52 37.67
CA SER A 125 -3.18 29.65 38.79
C SER A 125 -4.42 30.33 38.20
N ALA A 126 -5.62 29.89 38.57
CA ALA A 126 -6.80 30.72 38.44
C ALA A 126 -6.61 31.89 39.42
N ILE A 127 -6.39 33.09 38.88
CA ILE A 127 -6.49 34.36 39.61
C ILE A 127 -7.15 35.35 38.66
N TRP A 128 -8.46 35.49 38.81
CA TRP A 128 -9.15 36.74 38.56
C TRP A 128 -10.16 36.92 39.68
N GLU A 129 -9.83 37.87 40.54
CA GLU A 129 -10.67 38.43 41.58
C GLU A 129 -11.17 39.77 41.03
N GLN A 130 -12.50 39.91 40.90
CA GLN A 130 -13.32 41.08 41.25
C GLN A 130 -14.77 40.84 40.81
#